data_AF-A0AAD5WZI2-F1
#
_entry.id   AF-A0AAD5WZI2-F1
#
_cell.length_a   1.000
_cell.length_b   1.000
_cell.length_c   1.000
_cell.angle_alpha   90.00
_cell.angle_beta   90.00
_cell.angle_gamma   90.00
#
_symmetry.space_group_name_H-M   'P 1'
#
loop_
_entity.id
_entity.type
_entity.pdbx_description
1 polymer ?
#
loop_
_entity_poly.entity_id
_entity_poly.type
_entity_poly.pdbx_seq_one_letter_code
_entity_poly.pdbx_strand_id
1 'polypeptide(L)'
;MFTLIYTIQYASRPSRARRHCTSLNCNRTSTGICPPLINSLIPHRLLTGNCILGTIRHPSIPPTIHLAPSTRAQHTIPITTTSTNSFTTPRTVIDPNKRSALLRSAGRPGGRWTKSEEALLLLGHSRFGDNNWHRIQYHYLPNRNSNDIHRKWQLLDPTRKQGRLTTLEEAIILESLIEVGCSTTANIRSKLPDRPNVTLKGRFYEYFYPRMKQMLASQGKPSTWRAKTNPKFSPDEIAALQQLASERRHLYESGTLHAPKAPPTTFTEQENVLLKKLVSELGYYWEEISYDFPRHSGPQLRRHYLVNIHPTKSPTTGKKLSIYSLTSEENQKFLDYVRSDPRACNRVMRARSLFPQYSWASLRGRMLRWEREGLLAAPDPLRTWSTEEVQSLITAVEKHGEDSLPQIQTESFPERTLEDVKTAWFEGLKPQLGVFPVGDPEAKG
;
A
#
# COMPACT_ATOMS: atom_id res chain seq x y z
N MET A 1 -53.71 -46.84 4.95
CA MET A 1 -52.55 -47.62 4.46
C MET A 1 -52.37 -47.27 3.00
N PHE A 2 -51.21 -46.74 2.60
CA PHE A 2 -50.88 -46.47 1.20
C PHE A 2 -49.38 -46.67 1.02
N THR A 3 -49.00 -47.49 0.05
CA THR A 3 -47.60 -47.76 -0.31
C THR A 3 -47.37 -47.17 -1.69
N LEU A 4 -46.45 -46.21 -1.81
CA LEU A 4 -46.15 -45.55 -3.09
C LEU A 4 -44.64 -45.43 -3.24
N ILE A 5 -44.11 -46.10 -4.27
CA ILE A 5 -42.68 -46.21 -4.55
C ILE A 5 -42.23 -44.95 -5.28
N TYR A 6 -41.13 -44.34 -4.83
CA TYR A 6 -40.56 -43.14 -5.43
C TYR A 6 -39.25 -43.47 -6.16
N THR A 7 -39.30 -43.52 -7.50
CA THR A 7 -38.11 -43.70 -8.34
C THR A 7 -37.48 -42.35 -8.67
N ILE A 8 -36.22 -42.15 -8.27
CA ILE A 8 -35.46 -40.92 -8.56
C ILE A 8 -34.70 -41.10 -9.87
N GLN A 9 -34.96 -40.22 -10.84
CA GLN A 9 -34.32 -40.24 -12.16
C GLN A 9 -33.20 -39.19 -12.24
N TYR A 10 -31.95 -39.63 -12.40
CA TYR A 10 -30.79 -38.75 -12.48
C TYR A 10 -30.72 -37.99 -13.82
N ALA A 11 -30.49 -36.68 -13.77
CA ALA A 11 -30.32 -35.82 -14.94
C ALA A 11 -28.84 -35.43 -15.15
N SER A 12 -28.20 -36.04 -16.14
CA SER A 12 -26.79 -35.80 -16.48
C SER A 12 -26.57 -34.44 -17.17
N ARG A 13 -25.53 -33.70 -16.74
CA ARG A 13 -25.13 -32.42 -17.37
C ARG A 13 -24.18 -32.67 -18.57
N PRO A 14 -24.39 -32.04 -19.74
CA PRO A 14 -23.46 -32.12 -20.87
C PRO A 14 -22.25 -31.18 -20.74
N SER A 15 -21.13 -31.58 -21.34
CA SER A 15 -19.82 -30.92 -21.25
C SER A 15 -19.67 -29.65 -22.10
N ARG A 16 -18.83 -28.70 -21.66
CA ARG A 16 -18.45 -27.53 -22.46
C ARG A 16 -17.47 -27.89 -23.58
N ALA A 17 -17.93 -27.86 -24.82
CA ALA A 17 -17.08 -27.93 -26.01
C ALA A 17 -16.34 -26.60 -26.28
N ARG A 18 -15.13 -26.69 -26.85
CA ARG A 18 -14.35 -25.53 -27.34
C ARG A 18 -14.97 -24.98 -28.63
N ARG A 19 -14.88 -23.67 -28.88
CA ARG A 19 -15.13 -23.09 -30.20
C ARG A 19 -13.79 -22.70 -30.85
N HIS A 20 -13.50 -23.27 -32.02
CA HIS A 20 -12.58 -22.65 -32.97
C HIS A 20 -13.37 -21.68 -33.86
N CYS A 21 -12.74 -20.60 -34.30
CA CYS A 21 -13.27 -19.76 -35.38
C CYS A 21 -12.75 -20.27 -36.73
N THR A 22 -13.64 -20.40 -37.70
CA THR A 22 -13.33 -20.66 -39.11
C THR A 22 -13.94 -19.58 -39.98
N SER A 23 -13.26 -19.26 -41.09
CA SER A 23 -13.60 -18.14 -41.98
C SER A 23 -14.29 -18.60 -43.26
N LEU A 24 -15.44 -18.00 -43.57
CA LEU A 24 -16.05 -17.90 -44.91
C LEU A 24 -16.56 -16.45 -45.04
N ASN A 25 -16.26 -15.61 -46.04
CA ASN A 25 -16.08 -15.74 -47.51
C ASN A 25 -17.39 -15.47 -48.31
N CYS A 26 -17.24 -14.86 -49.49
CA CYS A 26 -18.15 -13.89 -50.11
C CYS A 26 -19.42 -14.41 -50.82
N ASN A 27 -20.45 -13.55 -50.95
CA ASN A 27 -21.21 -13.31 -52.19
C ASN A 27 -22.13 -12.05 -52.11
N ARG A 28 -22.81 -11.62 -53.20
CA ARG A 28 -22.32 -10.58 -54.14
C ARG A 28 -23.42 -10.05 -55.11
N THR A 29 -24.16 -9.00 -54.74
CA THR A 29 -25.08 -8.22 -55.62
C THR A 29 -25.07 -6.74 -55.18
N SER A 30 -24.82 -5.74 -56.05
CA SER A 30 -25.65 -5.19 -57.14
C SER A 30 -26.90 -4.45 -56.62
N THR A 31 -27.16 -3.15 -56.84
CA THR A 31 -26.59 -2.08 -57.74
C THR A 31 -26.09 -0.86 -56.89
N GLY A 32 -25.71 0.35 -57.37
CA GLY A 32 -25.48 0.95 -58.71
C GLY A 32 -25.45 2.51 -58.69
N ILE A 33 -25.26 3.13 -59.87
CA ILE A 33 -25.38 4.58 -60.23
C ILE A 33 -24.32 5.56 -59.65
N CYS A 34 -23.70 6.34 -60.54
CA CYS A 34 -22.82 7.48 -60.24
C CYS A 34 -23.33 8.79 -60.87
N PRO A 35 -23.04 9.96 -60.26
CA PRO A 35 -22.93 11.25 -60.96
C PRO A 35 -21.46 11.72 -61.08
N PRO A 36 -21.14 12.71 -61.97
CA PRO A 36 -19.77 12.97 -62.42
C PRO A 36 -19.00 14.07 -61.66
N LEU A 37 -17.67 14.08 -61.85
CA LEU A 37 -16.78 15.19 -61.53
C LEU A 37 -16.87 16.30 -62.60
N ILE A 38 -16.76 17.57 -62.18
CA ILE A 38 -16.65 18.73 -63.09
C ILE A 38 -15.42 19.58 -62.69
N ASN A 39 -14.61 19.95 -63.68
CA ASN A 39 -13.45 20.83 -63.50
C ASN A 39 -13.85 22.31 -63.56
N SER A 40 -13.34 23.12 -62.62
CA SER A 40 -13.06 24.55 -62.81
C SER A 40 -11.99 24.95 -61.77
N LEU A 41 -10.76 25.23 -62.21
CA LEU A 41 -10.22 26.50 -62.73
C LEU A 41 -9.62 27.39 -61.62
N ILE A 42 -8.39 27.83 -61.88
CA ILE A 42 -7.54 28.62 -60.98
C ILE A 42 -7.91 30.12 -61.13
N PRO A 43 -7.59 30.96 -60.14
CA PRO A 43 -6.46 31.86 -60.39
C PRO A 43 -5.51 32.04 -59.20
N HIS A 44 -4.21 32.11 -59.47
CA HIS A 44 -3.23 32.58 -58.49
C HIS A 44 -3.50 34.04 -58.12
N ARG A 45 -3.32 34.39 -56.85
CA ARG A 45 -3.12 35.80 -56.44
C ARG A 45 -1.78 35.94 -55.72
N LEU A 46 -0.90 36.74 -56.32
CA LEU A 46 0.33 37.18 -55.69
C LEU A 46 0.01 38.17 -54.58
N LEU A 47 0.65 38.03 -53.42
CA LEU A 47 0.76 39.08 -52.41
C LEU A 47 2.23 39.24 -52.02
N THR A 48 2.84 40.29 -52.58
CA THR A 48 4.10 40.87 -52.08
C THR A 48 3.80 41.65 -50.80
N GLY A 49 4.64 41.51 -49.76
CA GLY A 49 4.29 42.03 -48.44
C GLY A 49 5.40 41.97 -47.38
N ASN A 50 6.46 42.76 -47.57
CA ASN A 50 7.31 43.36 -46.53
C ASN A 50 7.64 42.51 -45.27
N CYS A 51 8.68 41.68 -45.35
CA CYS A 51 9.40 41.25 -44.14
C CYS A 51 10.30 42.40 -43.64
N ILE A 52 9.97 42.97 -42.47
CA ILE A 52 10.81 43.99 -41.82
C ILE A 52 12.02 43.31 -41.18
N LEU A 53 13.24 43.71 -41.58
CA LEU A 53 14.49 43.22 -40.99
C LEU A 53 14.73 43.82 -39.59
N GLY A 54 14.10 43.22 -38.59
CA GLY A 54 14.39 43.49 -37.18
C GLY A 54 15.81 43.04 -36.81
N THR A 55 16.73 43.98 -36.65
CA THR A 55 18.13 43.70 -36.27
C THR A 55 18.22 43.34 -34.78
N ILE A 56 18.19 42.03 -34.49
CA ILE A 56 18.43 41.50 -33.15
C ILE A 56 19.89 41.80 -32.76
N ARG A 57 20.09 42.75 -31.84
CA ARG A 57 21.40 43.00 -31.23
C ARG A 57 21.74 41.82 -30.31
N HIS A 58 22.89 41.18 -30.54
CA HIS A 58 23.46 40.25 -29.57
C HIS A 58 23.74 40.96 -28.23
N PRO A 59 23.44 40.35 -27.08
CA PRO A 59 23.91 40.85 -25.79
C PRO A 59 25.43 40.67 -25.70
N SER A 60 26.12 41.70 -25.20
CA SER A 60 27.58 41.73 -25.09
C SER A 60 28.11 40.67 -24.13
N ILE A 61 29.18 39.97 -24.54
CA ILE A 61 29.93 39.08 -23.66
C ILE A 61 30.71 39.94 -22.64
N PRO A 62 30.56 39.74 -21.31
CA PRO A 62 31.35 40.47 -20.32
C PRO A 62 32.83 40.01 -20.35
N PRO A 63 33.79 40.91 -20.05
CA PRO A 63 35.21 40.62 -20.23
C PRO A 63 35.75 39.57 -19.25
N THR A 64 36.68 38.75 -19.75
CA THR A 64 37.38 37.72 -18.98
C THR A 64 38.19 38.34 -17.83
N ILE A 65 37.84 38.01 -16.59
CA ILE A 65 38.66 38.36 -15.42
C ILE A 65 39.89 37.44 -15.41
N HIS A 66 41.06 38.00 -15.69
CA HIS A 66 42.34 37.31 -15.47
C HIS A 66 42.59 37.13 -13.98
N LEU A 67 42.49 35.90 -13.49
CA LEU A 67 42.97 35.53 -12.15
C LEU A 67 44.51 35.44 -12.16
N ALA A 68 45.14 36.07 -11.17
CA ALA A 68 46.59 36.07 -11.02
C ALA A 68 47.13 34.68 -10.64
N PRO A 69 48.36 34.31 -11.05
CA PRO A 69 48.96 33.02 -10.73
C PRO A 69 49.30 32.92 -9.24
N SER A 70 48.64 32.00 -8.52
CA SER A 70 48.95 31.73 -7.12
C SER A 70 50.30 31.03 -6.97
N THR A 71 51.19 31.61 -6.17
CA THR A 71 52.55 31.10 -5.92
C THR A 71 52.52 29.81 -5.10
N ARG A 72 52.56 28.67 -5.79
CA ARG A 72 52.60 27.34 -5.18
C ARG A 72 53.97 27.06 -4.55
N ALA A 73 54.10 27.26 -3.25
CA ALA A 73 55.28 26.88 -2.48
C ALA A 73 55.58 25.37 -2.64
N GLN A 74 56.84 25.03 -2.92
CA GLN A 74 57.29 23.65 -3.08
C GLN A 74 57.75 23.08 -1.73
N HIS A 75 56.86 22.36 -1.04
CA HIS A 75 57.28 21.48 0.06
C HIS A 75 57.69 20.11 -0.51
N THR A 76 58.99 19.92 -0.67
CA THR A 76 59.60 18.63 -1.01
C THR A 76 59.42 17.66 0.17
N ILE A 77 58.70 16.56 -0.06
CA ILE A 77 58.58 15.44 0.88
C ILE A 77 59.32 14.24 0.24
N PRO A 78 60.23 13.54 0.96
CA PRO A 78 61.02 12.46 0.37
C PRO A 78 60.15 11.26 0.00
N ILE A 79 60.37 10.72 -1.20
CA ILE A 79 59.69 9.53 -1.70
C ILE A 79 60.42 8.28 -1.18
N THR A 80 59.96 7.72 -0.06
CA THR A 80 60.43 6.42 0.42
C THR A 80 59.79 5.28 -0.38
N THR A 81 60.48 4.79 -1.41
CA THR A 81 60.04 3.66 -2.24
C THR A 81 59.83 2.40 -1.41
N THR A 82 58.57 2.02 -1.16
CA THR A 82 58.24 0.84 -0.34
C THR A 82 57.29 -0.08 -1.10
N SER A 83 57.70 -1.35 -1.20
CA SER A 83 57.05 -2.51 -1.86
C SER A 83 55.54 -2.43 -2.11
N THR A 84 55.16 -2.78 -3.34
CA THR A 84 53.79 -3.20 -3.67
C THR A 84 53.31 -4.31 -2.73
N ASN A 85 52.22 -4.06 -2.01
CA ASN A 85 51.48 -5.07 -1.24
C ASN A 85 50.00 -5.00 -1.62
N SER A 86 49.36 -6.16 -1.75
CA SER A 86 47.99 -6.29 -2.25
C SER A 86 46.96 -5.86 -1.21
N PHE A 87 46.01 -5.01 -1.61
CA PHE A 87 44.87 -4.59 -0.79
C PHE A 87 43.86 -5.75 -0.59
N THR A 88 44.21 -6.69 0.28
CA THR A 88 43.29 -7.69 0.80
C THR A 88 42.43 -7.03 1.87
N THR A 89 41.14 -6.80 1.59
CA THR A 89 40.23 -6.23 2.59
C THR A 89 40.10 -7.17 3.80
N PRO A 90 40.13 -6.65 5.04
CA PRO A 90 40.12 -7.48 6.25
C PRO A 90 38.79 -8.23 6.35
N ARG A 91 38.85 -9.54 6.09
CA ARG A 91 37.71 -10.45 6.13
C ARG A 91 37.25 -10.62 7.58
N THR A 92 36.32 -9.80 8.05
CA THR A 92 35.74 -9.91 9.40
C THR A 92 35.02 -11.25 9.56
N VAL A 93 35.72 -12.24 10.10
CA VAL A 93 35.17 -13.56 10.42
C VAL A 93 34.28 -13.41 11.65
N ILE A 94 32.96 -13.30 11.40
CA ILE A 94 31.98 -13.35 12.48
C ILE A 94 31.97 -14.76 13.05
N ASP A 95 32.24 -14.86 14.35
CA ASP A 95 32.11 -16.05 15.18
C ASP A 95 30.84 -16.86 14.83
N PRO A 96 30.99 -18.14 14.39
CA PRO A 96 29.87 -19.01 14.07
C PRO A 96 28.83 -19.14 15.19
N ASN A 97 29.26 -19.06 16.46
CA ASN A 97 28.37 -19.19 17.61
C ASN A 97 27.44 -17.97 17.74
N LYS A 98 27.96 -16.76 17.51
CA LYS A 98 27.16 -15.52 17.48
C LYS A 98 26.15 -15.52 16.34
N ARG A 99 26.51 -16.07 15.16
CA ARG A 99 25.58 -16.28 14.05
C ARG A 99 24.45 -17.24 14.45
N SER A 100 24.77 -18.37 15.10
CA SER A 100 23.77 -19.35 15.58
C SER A 100 22.88 -18.83 16.72
N ALA A 101 23.34 -17.86 17.52
CA ALA A 101 22.49 -17.17 18.50
C ALA A 101 21.51 -16.21 17.79
N LEU A 102 22.01 -15.36 16.88
CA LEU A 102 21.19 -14.41 16.13
C LEU A 102 20.11 -15.12 15.27
N LEU A 103 20.46 -16.21 14.60
CA LEU A 103 19.52 -16.99 13.78
C LEU A 103 18.36 -17.58 14.60
N ARG A 104 18.59 -17.97 15.86
CA ARG A 104 17.52 -18.44 16.77
C ARG A 104 16.63 -17.31 17.31
N SER A 105 17.08 -16.05 17.18
CA SER A 105 16.26 -14.85 17.50
C SER A 105 15.51 -14.27 16.29
N ALA A 106 15.82 -14.71 15.06
CA ALA A 106 15.15 -14.24 13.85
C ALA A 106 13.71 -14.77 13.81
N GLY A 107 12.75 -13.85 13.92
CA GLY A 107 11.35 -14.18 14.22
C GLY A 107 10.62 -15.01 13.15
N ARG A 108 9.39 -15.44 13.49
CA ARG A 108 8.51 -16.19 12.57
C ARG A 108 8.40 -15.47 11.20
N PRO A 109 8.33 -16.21 10.08
CA PRO A 109 8.08 -15.64 8.76
C PRO A 109 6.90 -14.65 8.78
N GLY A 110 7.08 -13.48 8.15
CA GLY A 110 6.10 -12.38 8.17
C GLY A 110 6.10 -11.51 9.43
N GLY A 111 6.90 -11.81 10.47
CA GLY A 111 7.00 -10.98 11.67
C GLY A 111 7.56 -9.57 11.44
N ARG A 112 7.50 -8.69 12.44
CA ARG A 112 8.20 -7.39 12.40
C ARG A 112 9.71 -7.61 12.24
N TRP A 113 10.40 -6.68 11.57
CA TRP A 113 11.86 -6.71 11.47
C TRP A 113 12.50 -6.31 12.80
N THR A 114 13.52 -7.05 13.21
CA THR A 114 14.35 -6.78 14.39
C THR A 114 15.66 -6.08 13.98
N LYS A 115 16.26 -5.31 14.88
CA LYS A 115 17.55 -4.63 14.63
C LYS A 115 18.68 -5.61 14.30
N SER A 116 18.62 -6.83 14.82
CA SER A 116 19.53 -7.93 14.50
C SER A 116 19.38 -8.41 13.05
N GLU A 117 18.15 -8.60 12.56
CA GLU A 117 17.90 -8.92 11.15
C GLU A 117 18.29 -7.77 10.20
N GLU A 118 18.09 -6.52 10.63
CA GLU A 118 18.54 -5.34 9.88
C GLU A 118 20.06 -5.29 9.76
N ALA A 119 20.80 -5.53 10.85
CA ALA A 119 22.27 -5.62 10.82
C ALA A 119 22.78 -6.79 9.95
N LEU A 120 22.11 -7.94 10.00
CA LEU A 120 22.41 -9.10 9.13
C LEU A 120 22.10 -8.81 7.66
N LEU A 121 21.09 -7.99 7.35
CA LEU A 121 20.81 -7.52 6.00
C LEU A 121 21.89 -6.56 5.49
N LEU A 122 22.29 -5.56 6.28
CA LEU A 122 23.37 -4.63 5.91
C LEU A 122 24.68 -5.38 5.62
N LEU A 123 25.05 -6.33 6.49
CA LEU A 123 26.20 -7.22 6.30
C LEU A 123 26.07 -8.11 5.04
N GLY A 124 24.87 -8.66 4.81
CA GLY A 124 24.59 -9.51 3.67
C GLY A 124 24.71 -8.77 2.34
N HIS A 125 24.16 -7.55 2.26
CA HIS A 125 24.32 -6.67 1.11
C HIS A 125 25.77 -6.27 0.91
N SER A 126 26.47 -5.81 1.95
CA SER A 126 27.90 -5.46 1.88
C SER A 126 28.78 -6.61 1.35
N ARG A 127 28.41 -7.88 1.59
CA ARG A 127 29.16 -9.05 1.10
C ARG A 127 28.76 -9.54 -0.29
N PHE A 128 27.50 -9.40 -0.69
CA PHE A 128 26.97 -9.99 -1.93
C PHE A 128 26.50 -8.99 -2.98
N GLY A 129 26.45 -7.70 -2.65
CA GLY A 129 25.95 -6.63 -3.50
C GLY A 129 24.43 -6.67 -3.73
N ASP A 130 23.95 -5.75 -4.56
CA ASP A 130 22.56 -5.69 -4.99
C ASP A 130 22.11 -6.94 -5.75
N ASN A 131 20.79 -7.14 -5.80
CA ASN A 131 20.09 -8.23 -6.47
C ASN A 131 20.39 -9.66 -5.96
N ASN A 132 21.42 -9.85 -5.12
CA ASN A 132 21.80 -11.15 -4.57
C ASN A 132 20.94 -11.61 -3.37
N TRP A 133 19.78 -11.00 -3.16
CA TRP A 133 18.49 -11.65 -2.84
C TRP A 133 18.59 -12.97 -2.04
N HIS A 134 18.66 -14.07 -2.80
CA HIS A 134 18.64 -15.44 -2.31
C HIS A 134 19.93 -15.87 -1.57
N ARG A 135 21.09 -15.26 -1.88
CA ARG A 135 22.34 -15.49 -1.11
C ARG A 135 22.28 -14.82 0.26
N ILE A 136 21.68 -13.62 0.34
CA ILE A 136 21.44 -12.93 1.61
C ILE A 136 20.45 -13.73 2.48
N GLN A 137 19.36 -14.22 1.87
CA GLN A 137 18.43 -15.15 2.50
C GLN A 137 19.16 -16.38 3.06
N TYR A 138 19.80 -17.17 2.18
CA TYR A 138 20.39 -18.46 2.54
C TYR A 138 21.49 -18.35 3.61
N HIS A 139 22.36 -17.33 3.53
CA HIS A 139 23.49 -17.21 4.47
C HIS A 139 23.18 -16.44 5.76
N TYR A 140 22.25 -15.48 5.74
CA TYR A 140 22.06 -14.55 6.86
C TYR A 140 20.62 -14.47 7.39
N LEU A 141 19.60 -14.70 6.56
CA LEU A 141 18.19 -14.49 6.91
C LEU A 141 17.28 -15.61 6.38
N PRO A 142 17.51 -16.89 6.76
CA PRO A 142 16.77 -18.04 6.21
C PRO A 142 15.26 -17.98 6.53
N ASN A 143 14.88 -17.37 7.66
CA ASN A 143 13.49 -17.22 8.12
C ASN A 143 12.71 -16.11 7.37
N ARG A 144 13.34 -15.45 6.38
CA ARG A 144 12.75 -14.36 5.56
C ARG A 144 12.74 -14.73 4.09
N ASN A 145 11.73 -14.29 3.34
CA ASN A 145 11.69 -14.45 1.89
C ASN A 145 12.67 -13.45 1.22
N SER A 146 13.33 -13.83 0.11
CA SER A 146 14.18 -12.92 -0.68
C SER A 146 13.44 -11.63 -1.09
N ASN A 147 12.13 -11.70 -1.35
CA ASN A 147 11.28 -10.54 -1.64
C ASN A 147 11.03 -9.64 -0.42
N ASP A 148 11.07 -10.17 0.80
CA ASP A 148 10.96 -9.36 2.02
C ASP A 148 12.28 -8.68 2.34
N ILE A 149 13.37 -9.40 2.14
CA ILE A 149 14.75 -8.91 2.25
C ILE A 149 14.97 -7.74 1.26
N HIS A 150 14.59 -7.91 0.00
CA HIS A 150 14.65 -6.85 -1.02
C HIS A 150 13.76 -5.65 -0.65
N ARG A 151 12.50 -5.89 -0.24
CA ARG A 151 11.59 -4.81 0.21
C ARG A 151 12.11 -4.06 1.43
N LYS A 152 12.78 -4.75 2.36
CA LYS A 152 13.42 -4.12 3.53
C LYS A 152 14.68 -3.35 3.15
N TRP A 153 15.50 -3.85 2.22
CA TRP A 153 16.67 -3.12 1.73
C TRP A 153 16.27 -1.76 1.15
N GLN A 154 15.19 -1.69 0.36
CA GLN A 154 14.65 -0.42 -0.15
C GLN A 154 14.22 0.59 0.94
N LEU A 155 14.16 0.17 2.21
CA LEU A 155 13.83 0.99 3.39
C LEU A 155 15.03 1.16 4.37
N LEU A 156 16.20 0.59 4.05
CA LEU A 156 17.45 0.73 4.82
C LEU A 156 18.57 1.41 4.02
N ASP A 157 18.55 1.26 2.70
CA ASP A 157 19.50 1.84 1.74
C ASP A 157 19.65 3.37 1.97
N PRO A 158 20.80 3.85 2.48
CA PRO A 158 20.98 5.25 2.86
C PRO A 158 21.16 6.17 1.65
N THR A 159 21.36 5.62 0.44
CA THR A 159 21.37 6.42 -0.79
C THR A 159 19.96 6.87 -1.20
N ARG A 160 18.91 6.19 -0.69
CA ARG A 160 17.52 6.49 -1.02
C ARG A 160 16.94 7.57 -0.14
N LYS A 161 16.35 8.58 -0.79
CA LYS A 161 15.60 9.65 -0.13
C LYS A 161 14.32 9.07 0.46
N GLN A 162 14.27 8.94 1.77
CA GLN A 162 13.08 8.48 2.51
C GLN A 162 12.11 9.65 2.81
N GLY A 163 10.95 9.36 3.41
CA GLY A 163 9.97 10.38 3.82
C GLY A 163 9.14 10.98 2.68
N ARG A 164 8.62 12.21 2.91
CA ARG A 164 7.71 12.92 1.99
C ARG A 164 8.46 13.29 0.69
N LEU A 165 7.73 13.26 -0.43
CA LEU A 165 8.20 13.79 -1.72
C LEU A 165 8.17 15.33 -1.70
N THR A 166 9.18 15.96 -2.29
CA THR A 166 9.21 17.41 -2.51
C THR A 166 8.27 17.81 -3.64
N THR A 167 7.85 19.07 -3.73
CA THR A 167 6.95 19.53 -4.80
C THR A 167 7.53 19.40 -6.20
N LEU A 168 8.86 19.50 -6.36
CA LEU A 168 9.51 19.21 -7.64
C LEU A 168 9.41 17.72 -8.01
N GLU A 169 9.65 16.81 -7.06
CA GLU A 169 9.45 15.37 -7.30
C GLU A 169 7.97 15.04 -7.58
N GLU A 170 7.04 15.73 -6.92
CA GLU A 170 5.61 15.64 -7.20
C GLU A 170 5.25 16.10 -8.64
N ALA A 171 5.83 17.20 -9.11
CA ALA A 171 5.67 17.65 -10.50
C ALA A 171 6.24 16.62 -11.50
N ILE A 172 7.47 16.13 -11.26
CA ILE A 172 8.15 15.12 -12.10
C ILE A 172 7.32 13.82 -12.20
N ILE A 173 6.66 13.40 -11.11
CA ILE A 173 5.75 12.25 -11.12
C ILE A 173 4.57 12.50 -12.07
N LEU A 174 3.92 13.67 -11.96
CA LEU A 174 2.76 14.03 -12.78
C LEU A 174 3.11 14.14 -14.27
N GLU A 175 4.21 14.80 -14.62
CA GLU A 175 4.71 14.92 -15.99
C GLU A 175 5.02 13.55 -16.62
N SER A 176 5.67 12.67 -15.85
CA SER A 176 5.98 11.31 -16.30
C SER A 176 4.72 10.43 -16.49
N LEU A 177 3.65 10.71 -15.73
CA LEU A 177 2.35 10.06 -15.90
C LEU A 177 1.59 10.59 -17.13
N ILE A 178 1.79 11.85 -17.51
CA ILE A 178 1.26 12.45 -18.74
C ILE A 178 1.98 11.87 -19.97
N GLU A 179 3.31 11.84 -19.96
CA GLU A 179 4.14 11.35 -21.07
C GLU A 179 3.89 9.87 -21.41
N VAL A 180 3.80 9.00 -20.40
CA VAL A 180 3.87 7.54 -20.57
C VAL A 180 2.56 6.82 -20.18
N GLY A 181 1.65 7.52 -19.49
CA GLY A 181 0.50 6.90 -18.83
C GLY A 181 0.88 6.17 -17.54
N CYS A 182 -0.12 5.61 -16.87
CA CYS A 182 0.05 5.07 -15.51
C CYS A 182 0.73 3.68 -15.45
N SER A 183 0.92 3.00 -16.58
CA SER A 183 1.42 1.62 -16.60
C SER A 183 2.86 1.47 -16.12
N THR A 184 3.70 2.48 -16.36
CA THR A 184 5.16 2.34 -16.41
C THR A 184 5.88 3.18 -15.36
N THR A 185 5.63 2.86 -14.09
CA THR A 185 6.39 3.39 -12.93
C THR A 185 7.92 3.20 -13.02
N ALA A 186 8.42 2.42 -13.98
CA ALA A 186 9.83 2.37 -14.35
C ALA A 186 10.36 3.72 -14.89
N ASN A 187 9.58 4.44 -15.70
CA ASN A 187 9.99 5.72 -16.31
C ASN A 187 9.92 6.87 -15.30
N ILE A 188 9.01 6.79 -14.32
CA ILE A 188 9.02 7.67 -13.15
C ILE A 188 10.29 7.42 -12.32
N ARG A 189 10.68 6.16 -12.16
CA ARG A 189 11.88 5.75 -11.40
C ARG A 189 13.19 6.10 -12.12
N SER A 190 13.26 6.15 -13.45
CA SER A 190 14.49 6.61 -14.13
C SER A 190 14.74 8.11 -13.94
N LYS A 191 13.68 8.92 -13.84
CA LYS A 191 13.76 10.34 -13.45
C LYS A 191 13.95 10.55 -11.94
N LEU A 192 13.49 9.62 -11.10
CA LEU A 192 13.61 9.66 -9.63
C LEU A 192 14.25 8.38 -9.06
N PRO A 193 15.55 8.10 -9.34
CA PRO A 193 16.20 6.84 -8.99
C PRO A 193 16.29 6.61 -7.46
N ASP A 194 16.52 7.69 -6.70
CA ASP A 194 16.67 7.68 -5.23
C ASP A 194 15.36 7.35 -4.50
N ARG A 195 14.21 7.34 -5.18
CA ARG A 195 12.90 7.14 -4.57
C ARG A 195 12.39 5.70 -4.82
N PRO A 196 12.00 4.94 -3.77
CA PRO A 196 11.49 3.59 -3.95
C PRO A 196 10.11 3.63 -4.64
N ASN A 197 9.89 2.69 -5.58
CA ASN A 197 8.67 2.62 -6.40
C ASN A 197 7.39 2.54 -5.54
N VAL A 198 7.46 1.94 -4.36
CA VAL A 198 6.34 1.90 -3.39
C VAL A 198 5.87 3.32 -2.99
N THR A 199 6.80 4.24 -2.72
CA THR A 199 6.48 5.63 -2.37
C THR A 199 5.92 6.40 -3.57
N LEU A 200 6.47 6.18 -4.78
CA LEU A 200 5.98 6.81 -6.01
C LEU A 200 4.54 6.36 -6.33
N LYS A 201 4.25 5.05 -6.21
CA LYS A 201 2.91 4.49 -6.38
C LYS A 201 1.94 4.96 -5.31
N GLY A 202 2.33 4.92 -4.03
CA GLY A 202 1.52 5.42 -2.92
C GLY A 202 1.09 6.85 -3.17
N ARG A 203 2.05 7.75 -3.50
CA ARG A 203 1.76 9.16 -3.81
C ARG A 203 0.75 9.33 -4.95
N PHE A 204 0.84 8.54 -6.01
CA PHE A 204 -0.15 8.60 -7.09
C PHE A 204 -1.54 8.14 -6.65
N TYR A 205 -1.65 6.93 -6.08
CA TYR A 205 -2.95 6.35 -5.75
C TYR A 205 -3.65 7.01 -4.55
N GLU A 206 -2.89 7.52 -3.58
CA GLU A 206 -3.40 8.09 -2.33
C GLU A 206 -3.60 9.62 -2.41
N TYR A 207 -3.06 10.31 -3.43
CA TYR A 207 -3.20 11.77 -3.55
C TYR A 207 -3.54 12.26 -4.95
N PHE A 208 -2.69 12.01 -5.95
CA PHE A 208 -2.91 12.59 -7.28
C PHE A 208 -4.16 12.06 -7.96
N TYR A 209 -4.44 10.76 -7.86
CA TYR A 209 -5.61 10.16 -8.47
C TYR A 209 -6.94 10.61 -7.84
N PRO A 210 -7.11 10.67 -6.50
CA PRO A 210 -8.25 11.33 -5.86
C PRO A 210 -8.44 12.80 -6.30
N ARG A 211 -7.37 13.62 -6.25
CA ARG A 211 -7.44 15.05 -6.59
C ARG A 211 -7.79 15.28 -8.07
N MET A 212 -7.18 14.53 -8.99
CA MET A 212 -7.52 14.52 -10.42
C MET A 212 -8.99 14.16 -10.64
N LYS A 213 -9.49 13.12 -9.96
CA LYS A 213 -10.90 12.71 -10.05
C LYS A 213 -11.86 13.78 -9.50
N GLN A 214 -11.49 14.48 -8.42
CA GLN A 214 -12.26 15.58 -7.85
C GLN A 214 -12.35 16.77 -8.84
N MET A 215 -11.23 17.16 -9.46
CA MET A 215 -11.19 18.21 -10.47
C MET A 215 -12.10 17.88 -11.67
N LEU A 216 -12.02 16.65 -12.18
CA LEU A 216 -12.89 16.18 -13.26
C LEU A 216 -14.37 16.21 -12.87
N ALA A 217 -14.71 15.73 -11.67
CA ALA A 217 -16.07 15.77 -11.15
C ALA A 217 -16.62 17.21 -11.05
N SER A 218 -15.80 18.19 -10.65
CA SER A 218 -16.21 19.62 -10.64
C SER A 218 -16.45 20.20 -12.04
N GLN A 219 -15.90 19.60 -13.10
CA GLN A 219 -16.17 19.94 -14.50
C GLN A 219 -17.37 19.15 -15.08
N GLY A 220 -18.08 18.36 -14.27
CA GLY A 220 -19.13 17.45 -14.73
C GLY A 220 -18.61 16.22 -15.48
N LYS A 221 -17.29 15.97 -15.46
CA LYS A 221 -16.63 14.91 -16.23
C LYS A 221 -16.34 13.68 -15.35
N PRO A 222 -16.79 12.47 -15.73
CA PRO A 222 -16.39 11.27 -15.03
C PRO A 222 -14.95 10.88 -15.41
N SER A 223 -14.09 10.61 -14.43
CA SER A 223 -12.85 9.87 -14.70
C SER A 223 -13.20 8.46 -15.19
N THR A 224 -12.65 8.08 -16.33
CA THR A 224 -12.88 6.79 -16.99
C THR A 224 -11.72 5.82 -16.80
N TRP A 225 -10.59 6.31 -16.30
CA TRP A 225 -9.38 5.52 -16.09
C TRP A 225 -9.59 4.31 -15.18
N ARG A 226 -9.02 3.17 -15.61
CA ARG A 226 -8.97 1.94 -14.82
C ARG A 226 -7.62 1.27 -15.02
N ALA A 227 -6.80 1.26 -13.96
CA ALA A 227 -5.44 0.72 -13.92
C ALA A 227 -5.22 -0.66 -14.58
N LYS A 228 -6.25 -1.51 -14.61
CA LYS A 228 -6.17 -2.89 -15.15
C LYS A 228 -6.58 -3.00 -16.63
N THR A 229 -7.29 -2.03 -17.20
CA THR A 229 -7.95 -2.18 -18.52
C THR A 229 -7.70 -1.01 -19.47
N ASN A 230 -7.28 0.16 -18.98
CA ASN A 230 -6.78 1.25 -19.82
C ASN A 230 -5.48 1.81 -19.25
N PRO A 231 -4.31 1.61 -19.89
CA PRO A 231 -3.04 2.15 -19.42
C PRO A 231 -2.88 3.65 -19.72
N LYS A 232 -3.68 4.20 -20.63
CA LYS A 232 -3.66 5.62 -21.04
C LYS A 232 -4.75 6.40 -20.30
N PHE A 233 -4.46 7.66 -20.01
CA PHE A 233 -5.42 8.62 -19.49
C PHE A 233 -6.27 9.20 -20.64
N SER A 234 -7.48 9.68 -20.34
CA SER A 234 -8.27 10.48 -21.29
C SER A 234 -7.63 11.87 -21.53
N PRO A 235 -7.99 12.61 -22.59
CA PRO A 235 -7.52 13.98 -22.78
C PRO A 235 -7.84 14.91 -21.59
N ASP A 236 -9.01 14.73 -20.95
CA ASP A 236 -9.39 15.49 -19.76
C ASP A 236 -8.56 15.11 -18.53
N GLU A 237 -8.28 13.82 -18.34
CA GLU A 237 -7.41 13.31 -17.27
C GLU A 237 -5.97 13.82 -17.46
N ILE A 238 -5.47 13.88 -18.70
CA ILE A 238 -4.19 14.51 -19.05
C ILE A 238 -4.20 16.00 -18.70
N ALA A 239 -5.24 16.75 -19.08
CA ALA A 239 -5.35 18.17 -18.77
C ALA A 239 -5.41 18.44 -17.25
N ALA A 240 -6.13 17.61 -16.49
CA ALA A 240 -6.17 17.68 -15.03
C ALA A 240 -4.80 17.38 -14.39
N LEU A 241 -4.07 16.37 -14.90
CA LEU A 241 -2.70 16.08 -14.47
C LEU A 241 -1.73 17.21 -14.82
N GLN A 242 -1.88 17.87 -15.99
CA GLN A 242 -1.06 19.01 -16.41
C GLN A 242 -1.28 20.22 -15.50
N GLN A 243 -2.54 20.51 -15.13
CA GLN A 243 -2.87 21.56 -14.16
C GLN A 243 -2.29 21.26 -12.77
N LEU A 244 -2.29 20.00 -12.33
CA LEU A 244 -1.62 19.59 -11.09
C LEU A 244 -0.09 19.74 -11.20
N ALA A 245 0.52 19.40 -12.35
CA ALA A 245 1.96 19.52 -12.55
C ALA A 245 2.44 20.98 -12.49
N SER A 246 1.71 21.90 -13.14
CA SER A 246 2.02 23.34 -13.10
C SER A 246 1.81 23.95 -11.71
N GLU A 247 0.74 23.54 -11.00
CA GLU A 247 0.51 23.93 -9.59
C GLU A 247 1.70 23.50 -8.70
N ARG A 248 2.15 22.24 -8.81
CA ARG A 248 3.30 21.70 -8.06
C ARG A 248 4.61 22.43 -8.39
N ARG A 249 4.85 22.73 -9.67
CA ARG A 249 6.04 23.48 -10.12
C ARG A 249 6.03 24.91 -9.58
N HIS A 250 4.92 25.64 -9.70
CA HIS A 250 4.80 27.01 -9.18
C HIS A 250 5.00 27.07 -7.65
N LEU A 251 4.50 26.08 -6.90
CA LEU A 251 4.72 25.95 -5.45
C LEU A 251 6.17 25.61 -5.06
N TYR A 252 6.98 25.09 -5.98
CA TYR A 252 8.43 24.95 -5.82
C TYR A 252 9.17 26.24 -6.17
N GLU A 253 8.88 26.82 -7.34
CA GLU A 253 9.55 28.03 -7.88
C GLU A 253 9.31 29.28 -7.03
N SER A 254 8.11 29.43 -6.46
CA SER A 254 7.78 30.51 -5.50
C SER A 254 8.47 30.37 -4.14
N GLY A 255 9.22 29.30 -3.88
CA GLY A 255 9.91 29.03 -2.61
C GLY A 255 8.99 28.75 -1.41
N THR A 256 7.67 28.89 -1.56
CA THR A 256 6.67 28.83 -0.48
C THR A 256 6.65 27.53 0.32
N LEU A 257 7.17 26.43 -0.25
CA LEU A 257 7.30 25.12 0.40
C LEU A 257 8.75 24.69 0.65
N HIS A 258 9.72 25.61 0.55
CA HIS A 258 11.12 25.39 0.92
C HIS A 258 11.59 26.20 2.13
N ALA A 259 10.67 26.93 2.77
CA ALA A 259 10.84 27.32 4.17
C ALA A 259 11.13 26.05 5.01
N PRO A 260 12.30 25.93 5.67
CA PRO A 260 12.59 24.78 6.52
C PRO A 260 11.51 24.70 7.60
N LYS A 261 11.02 23.49 7.90
CA LYS A 261 9.92 23.28 8.85
C LYS A 261 10.21 24.00 10.15
N ALA A 262 9.51 25.11 10.38
CA ALA A 262 9.61 25.87 11.61
C ALA A 262 9.39 24.93 12.81
N PRO A 263 10.11 25.12 13.93
CA PRO A 263 9.90 24.32 15.14
C PRO A 263 8.40 24.35 15.49
N PRO A 264 7.81 23.19 15.82
CA PRO A 264 6.40 22.89 15.58
C PRO A 264 5.48 23.97 16.14
N THR A 265 5.01 24.85 15.25
CA THR A 265 4.31 26.06 15.63
C THR A 265 2.98 25.73 16.28
N THR A 266 2.60 26.50 17.30
CA THR A 266 1.23 26.50 17.82
C THR A 266 0.26 26.81 16.70
N PHE A 267 -0.76 25.97 16.53
CA PHE A 267 -1.84 26.19 15.58
C PHE A 267 -2.52 27.54 15.83
N THR A 268 -2.64 28.34 14.77
CA THR A 268 -3.38 29.60 14.77
C THR A 268 -4.90 29.36 14.78
N GLU A 269 -5.71 30.34 15.18
CA GLU A 269 -7.17 30.16 15.11
C GLU A 269 -7.69 30.10 13.67
N GLN A 270 -6.99 30.72 12.71
CA GLN A 270 -7.27 30.55 11.28
C GLN A 270 -7.09 29.08 10.85
N GLU A 271 -5.98 28.45 11.28
CA GLU A 271 -5.77 27.02 11.07
C GLU A 271 -6.80 26.16 11.82
N ASN A 272 -7.25 26.57 13.02
CA ASN A 272 -8.30 25.87 13.75
C ASN A 272 -9.65 25.93 13.02
N VAL A 273 -10.03 27.08 12.45
CA VAL A 273 -11.25 27.26 11.65
C VAL A 273 -11.18 26.44 10.35
N LEU A 274 -10.06 26.49 9.64
CA LEU A 274 -9.83 25.67 8.44
C LEU A 274 -9.89 24.17 8.77
N LEU A 275 -9.34 23.75 9.91
CA LEU A 275 -9.32 22.34 10.31
C LEU A 275 -10.70 21.84 10.77
N LYS A 276 -11.51 22.70 11.41
CA LYS A 276 -12.95 22.43 11.65
C LYS A 276 -13.67 22.20 10.31
N LYS A 277 -13.49 23.12 9.34
CA LYS A 277 -14.11 23.06 8.03
C LYS A 277 -13.74 21.78 7.27
N LEU A 278 -12.45 21.53 7.05
CA LEU A 278 -11.99 20.38 6.27
C LEU A 278 -12.32 19.03 6.93
N VAL A 279 -12.35 18.93 8.26
CA VAL A 279 -12.85 17.72 8.95
C VAL A 279 -14.37 17.55 8.78
N SER A 280 -15.14 18.62 8.65
CA SER A 280 -16.58 18.54 8.37
C SER A 280 -16.90 18.20 6.90
N GLU A 281 -16.07 18.64 5.95
CA GLU A 281 -16.26 18.41 4.51
C GLU A 281 -15.71 17.06 4.04
N LEU A 282 -14.51 16.68 4.51
CA LEU A 282 -13.83 15.44 4.10
C LEU A 282 -14.01 14.31 5.12
N GLY A 283 -14.18 14.62 6.41
CA GLY A 283 -14.14 13.66 7.50
C GLY A 283 -12.73 13.47 8.08
N TYR A 284 -12.39 12.25 8.49
CA TYR A 284 -11.15 11.97 9.24
C TYR A 284 -9.94 11.56 8.37
N TYR A 285 -9.85 12.06 7.13
CA TYR A 285 -8.76 11.75 6.19
C TYR A 285 -7.56 12.68 6.39
N TRP A 286 -6.86 12.48 7.50
CA TRP A 286 -5.82 13.41 7.99
C TRP A 286 -4.67 13.70 7.02
N GLU A 287 -4.27 12.74 6.18
CA GLU A 287 -3.23 12.99 5.17
C GLU A 287 -3.75 13.90 4.05
N GLU A 288 -5.03 13.77 3.67
CA GLU A 288 -5.68 14.63 2.67
C GLU A 288 -5.82 16.06 3.17
N ILE A 289 -6.29 16.22 4.40
CA ILE A 289 -6.34 17.51 5.09
C ILE A 289 -4.93 18.13 5.22
N SER A 290 -3.86 17.31 5.34
CA SER A 290 -2.47 17.80 5.48
C SER A 290 -1.85 18.44 4.23
N TYR A 291 -2.60 18.55 3.14
CA TYR A 291 -2.17 19.31 1.97
C TYR A 291 -2.51 20.80 2.10
N ASP A 292 -3.56 21.16 2.85
CA ASP A 292 -3.96 22.54 3.13
C ASP A 292 -3.20 23.15 4.32
N PHE A 293 -2.48 22.33 5.10
CA PHE A 293 -1.62 22.76 6.21
C PHE A 293 -0.13 22.52 5.91
N PRO A 294 0.55 23.41 5.17
CA PRO A 294 1.96 23.22 4.78
C PRO A 294 2.91 23.06 5.99
N ARG A 295 2.52 23.54 7.18
CA ARG A 295 3.28 23.43 8.44
C ARG A 295 3.01 22.14 9.23
N HIS A 296 1.92 21.41 8.96
CA HIS A 296 1.44 20.32 9.81
C HIS A 296 1.19 19.02 9.04
N SER A 297 1.76 17.91 9.52
CA SER A 297 1.47 16.58 8.99
C SER A 297 0.11 16.04 9.46
N GLY A 298 -0.47 15.07 8.74
CA GLY A 298 -1.71 14.40 9.14
C GLY A 298 -1.74 13.92 10.60
N PRO A 299 -0.67 13.29 11.14
CA PRO A 299 -0.60 12.92 12.55
C PRO A 299 -0.61 14.11 13.52
N GLN A 300 -0.03 15.26 13.15
CA GLN A 300 -0.10 16.50 13.96
C GLN A 300 -1.52 17.08 13.93
N LEU A 301 -2.15 17.17 12.75
CA LEU A 301 -3.52 17.66 12.57
C LEU A 301 -4.52 16.80 13.34
N ARG A 302 -4.41 15.48 13.21
CA ARG A 302 -5.17 14.51 13.99
C ARG A 302 -5.03 14.77 15.48
N ARG A 303 -3.79 14.85 15.98
CA ARG A 303 -3.53 15.05 17.42
C ARG A 303 -4.08 16.38 17.91
N HIS A 304 -3.91 17.45 17.13
CA HIS A 304 -4.37 18.79 17.49
C HIS A 304 -5.89 18.90 17.48
N TYR A 305 -6.56 18.46 16.41
CA TYR A 305 -8.02 18.45 16.33
C TYR A 305 -8.62 17.70 17.52
N LEU A 306 -8.14 16.47 17.75
CA LEU A 306 -8.63 15.58 18.81
C LEU A 306 -8.36 16.07 20.25
N VAL A 307 -7.42 16.99 20.48
CA VAL A 307 -7.10 17.51 21.83
C VAL A 307 -7.69 18.91 22.06
N ASN A 308 -7.72 19.75 21.03
CA ASN A 308 -7.99 21.18 21.16
C ASN A 308 -9.32 21.62 20.53
N ILE A 309 -9.72 21.01 19.40
CA ILE A 309 -10.83 21.47 18.56
C ILE A 309 -12.09 20.61 18.71
N HIS A 310 -11.94 19.30 18.88
CA HIS A 310 -13.04 18.33 18.87
C HIS A 310 -14.09 18.67 19.94
N PRO A 311 -15.40 18.69 19.62
CA PRO A 311 -16.46 19.22 20.50
C PRO A 311 -16.77 18.37 21.75
N THR A 312 -15.93 17.38 22.09
CA THR A 312 -16.07 16.49 23.27
C THR A 312 -15.58 17.11 24.58
N LYS A 313 -15.21 18.40 24.58
CA LYS A 313 -15.03 19.17 25.82
C LYS A 313 -16.40 19.45 26.44
N SER A 314 -16.84 18.57 27.35
CA SER A 314 -18.07 18.76 28.14
C SER A 314 -18.06 20.16 28.80
N PRO A 315 -19.05 21.03 28.51
CA PRO A 315 -19.05 22.39 29.03
C PRO A 315 -19.29 22.45 30.55
N THR A 316 -19.84 21.38 31.13
CA THR A 316 -20.26 21.33 32.54
C THR A 316 -19.21 20.76 33.50
N THR A 317 -18.11 20.16 33.02
CA THR A 317 -17.17 19.42 33.90
C THR A 317 -15.70 19.85 33.83
N GLY A 318 -15.27 20.56 32.78
CA GLY A 318 -13.90 21.06 32.59
C GLY A 318 -12.80 19.98 32.41
N LYS A 319 -13.05 18.75 32.88
CA LYS A 319 -12.17 17.60 32.73
C LYS A 319 -12.10 17.19 31.26
N LYS A 320 -10.89 16.81 30.81
CA LYS A 320 -10.69 16.19 29.50
C LYS A 320 -11.36 14.81 29.48
N LEU A 321 -12.63 14.77 29.08
CA LEU A 321 -13.24 13.54 28.58
C LEU A 321 -12.34 12.97 27.49
N SER A 322 -12.09 11.67 27.56
CA SER A 322 -11.40 11.01 26.46
C SER A 322 -12.34 10.99 25.26
N ILE A 323 -11.87 11.49 24.13
CA ILE A 323 -12.39 11.21 22.78
C ILE A 323 -12.63 9.71 22.49
N TYR A 324 -12.13 8.81 23.35
CA TYR A 324 -12.28 7.36 23.28
C TYR A 324 -13.01 6.75 24.50
N SER A 325 -13.69 7.57 25.31
CA SER A 325 -14.64 7.11 26.33
C SER A 325 -16.06 7.41 25.88
N LEU A 326 -16.82 6.34 25.62
CA LEU A 326 -18.28 6.35 25.51
C LEU A 326 -18.90 7.04 26.75
N THR A 327 -20.07 7.68 26.61
CA THR A 327 -20.86 8.14 27.76
C THR A 327 -21.30 6.96 28.64
N SER A 328 -21.89 7.20 29.82
CA SER A 328 -22.39 6.08 30.65
C SER A 328 -23.49 5.28 29.93
N GLU A 329 -24.39 5.98 29.23
CA GLU A 329 -25.47 5.37 28.44
C GLU A 329 -24.91 4.63 27.21
N GLU A 330 -23.98 5.24 26.46
CA GLU A 330 -23.34 4.59 25.33
C GLU A 330 -22.48 3.38 25.75
N ASN A 331 -21.82 3.43 26.92
CA ASN A 331 -21.14 2.27 27.50
C ASN A 331 -22.13 1.14 27.76
N GLN A 332 -23.27 1.43 28.41
CA GLN A 332 -24.28 0.43 28.72
C GLN A 332 -24.86 -0.18 27.44
N LYS A 333 -25.29 0.65 26.49
CA LYS A 333 -25.81 0.24 25.19
C LYS A 333 -24.79 -0.57 24.36
N PHE A 334 -23.49 -0.23 24.43
CA PHE A 334 -22.43 -1.02 23.79
C PHE A 334 -22.15 -2.34 24.55
N LEU A 335 -22.21 -2.34 25.88
CA LEU A 335 -22.03 -3.54 26.70
C LEU A 335 -23.16 -4.56 26.44
N ASP A 336 -24.41 -4.11 26.41
CA ASP A 336 -25.58 -4.96 26.15
C ASP A 336 -25.61 -5.47 24.70
N TYR A 337 -25.13 -4.66 23.75
CA TYR A 337 -24.90 -5.12 22.37
C TYR A 337 -23.80 -6.19 22.28
N VAL A 338 -22.70 -6.03 23.01
CA VAL A 338 -21.58 -7.00 23.03
C VAL A 338 -21.94 -8.27 23.82
N ARG A 339 -22.96 -8.22 24.68
CA ARG A 339 -23.57 -9.37 25.35
C ARG A 339 -24.58 -10.12 24.47
N SER A 340 -25.27 -9.45 23.54
CA SER A 340 -26.32 -10.08 22.71
C SER A 340 -25.83 -10.75 21.42
N ASP A 341 -24.65 -10.39 20.89
CA ASP A 341 -23.98 -11.14 19.80
C ASP A 341 -22.84 -12.01 20.38
N PRO A 342 -22.95 -13.36 20.39
CA PRO A 342 -21.90 -14.21 20.94
C PRO A 342 -20.60 -14.23 20.10
N ARG A 343 -20.60 -13.74 18.86
CA ARG A 343 -19.48 -13.94 17.91
C ARG A 343 -18.37 -12.89 18.09
N ALA A 344 -17.53 -13.10 19.10
CA ALA A 344 -16.48 -12.20 19.60
C ALA A 344 -15.81 -11.26 18.57
N CYS A 345 -15.24 -11.80 17.49
CA CYS A 345 -14.52 -11.01 16.48
C CYS A 345 -15.41 -10.05 15.67
N ASN A 346 -16.70 -10.37 15.50
CA ASN A 346 -17.65 -9.55 14.74
C ASN A 346 -18.29 -8.44 15.59
N ARG A 347 -18.34 -8.60 16.93
CA ARG A 347 -18.99 -7.65 17.87
C ARG A 347 -18.58 -6.20 17.60
N VAL A 348 -17.27 -5.94 17.53
CA VAL A 348 -16.73 -4.57 17.33
C VAL A 348 -16.99 -4.03 15.91
N MET A 349 -16.97 -4.90 14.89
CA MET A 349 -17.22 -4.49 13.50
C MET A 349 -18.68 -4.11 13.27
N ARG A 350 -19.61 -4.90 13.84
CA ARG A 350 -21.05 -4.64 13.76
C ARG A 350 -21.47 -3.46 14.65
N ALA A 351 -20.94 -3.38 15.88
CA ALA A 351 -21.21 -2.24 16.78
C ALA A 351 -20.89 -0.87 16.15
N ARG A 352 -19.96 -0.80 15.18
CA ARG A 352 -19.64 0.44 14.48
C ARG A 352 -20.82 1.05 13.70
N SER A 353 -21.86 0.29 13.34
CA SER A 353 -23.09 0.88 12.76
C SER A 353 -23.97 1.57 13.81
N LEU A 354 -23.95 1.09 15.05
CA LEU A 354 -24.64 1.68 16.20
C LEU A 354 -23.84 2.83 16.84
N PHE A 355 -22.52 2.82 16.63
CA PHE A 355 -21.55 3.74 17.22
C PHE A 355 -20.61 4.36 16.15
N PRO A 356 -21.13 4.98 15.07
CA PRO A 356 -20.33 5.47 13.94
C PRO A 356 -19.33 6.58 14.32
N GLN A 357 -19.61 7.33 15.38
CA GLN A 357 -18.73 8.34 15.97
C GLN A 357 -17.46 7.76 16.61
N TYR A 358 -17.47 6.47 16.96
CA TYR A 358 -16.32 5.80 17.57
C TYR A 358 -15.54 4.95 16.56
N SER A 359 -14.22 5.09 16.57
CA SER A 359 -13.36 4.23 15.76
C SER A 359 -13.34 2.80 16.29
N TRP A 360 -13.22 1.82 15.39
CA TRP A 360 -13.12 0.39 15.75
C TRP A 360 -12.06 0.10 16.81
N ALA A 361 -10.92 0.80 16.78
CA ALA A 361 -9.86 0.67 17.78
C ALA A 361 -10.29 1.17 19.17
N SER A 362 -11.18 2.16 19.25
CA SER A 362 -11.73 2.69 20.51
C SER A 362 -12.72 1.71 21.13
N LEU A 363 -13.67 1.21 20.31
CA LEU A 363 -14.64 0.19 20.71
C LEU A 363 -13.94 -1.10 21.14
N ARG A 364 -12.95 -1.60 20.37
CA ARG A 364 -12.11 -2.74 20.76
C ARG A 364 -11.33 -2.46 22.04
N GLY A 365 -10.78 -1.25 22.19
CA GLY A 365 -10.08 -0.81 23.39
C GLY A 365 -10.98 -0.63 24.63
N ARG A 366 -12.30 -0.61 24.48
CA ARG A 366 -13.26 -0.71 25.60
C ARG A 366 -13.67 -2.16 25.87
N MET A 367 -13.88 -2.98 24.83
CA MET A 367 -14.14 -4.42 24.95
C MET A 367 -12.99 -5.14 25.69
N LEU A 368 -11.74 -4.92 25.26
CA LEU A 368 -10.50 -5.40 25.92
C LEU A 368 -10.25 -4.79 27.33
N ARG A 369 -11.13 -3.91 27.79
CA ARG A 369 -11.16 -3.41 29.17
C ARG A 369 -12.23 -4.16 29.96
N TRP A 370 -13.45 -4.27 29.45
CA TRP A 370 -14.51 -5.08 30.04
C TRP A 370 -14.14 -6.57 30.21
N GLU A 371 -13.36 -7.15 29.29
CA GLU A 371 -12.82 -8.51 29.41
C GLU A 371 -11.79 -8.66 30.55
N ARG A 372 -11.11 -7.57 30.95
CA ARG A 372 -10.20 -7.53 32.13
C ARG A 372 -10.88 -7.05 33.40
N GLU A 373 -11.97 -6.31 33.27
CA GLU A 373 -12.84 -5.83 34.35
C GLU A 373 -13.91 -6.88 34.73
N GLY A 374 -13.96 -8.05 34.06
CA GLY A 374 -14.95 -9.11 34.27
C GLY A 374 -16.39 -8.79 33.86
N LEU A 375 -16.62 -7.58 33.31
CA LEU A 375 -17.96 -7.06 32.94
C LEU A 375 -18.50 -7.70 31.65
N LEU A 376 -17.60 -8.17 30.80
CA LEU A 376 -17.88 -9.25 29.87
C LEU A 376 -17.38 -10.54 30.51
N ALA A 377 -18.22 -11.57 30.54
CA ALA A 377 -17.71 -12.93 30.64
C ALA A 377 -16.65 -13.11 29.54
N ALA A 378 -15.50 -13.68 29.89
CA ALA A 378 -14.50 -14.05 28.89
C ALA A 378 -15.21 -14.90 27.82
N PRO A 379 -14.97 -14.65 26.51
CA PRO A 379 -15.63 -15.43 25.45
C PRO A 379 -15.32 -16.91 25.68
N ASP A 380 -16.35 -17.66 26.10
CA ASP A 380 -16.27 -18.89 26.90
C ASP A 380 -14.98 -19.67 26.61
N PRO A 381 -13.97 -19.66 27.52
CA PRO A 381 -12.54 -19.59 27.21
C PRO A 381 -12.04 -20.65 26.22
N LEU A 382 -12.25 -20.36 24.93
CA LEU A 382 -12.20 -21.30 23.81
C LEU A 382 -12.85 -22.67 24.11
N ARG A 383 -13.91 -22.70 24.94
CA ARG A 383 -14.56 -23.84 25.61
C ARG A 383 -13.71 -25.09 25.45
N THR A 384 -12.68 -25.22 26.28
CA THR A 384 -11.56 -26.15 26.06
C THR A 384 -12.05 -27.51 25.59
N TRP A 385 -11.64 -27.91 24.38
CA TRP A 385 -12.04 -29.18 23.78
C TRP A 385 -11.74 -30.33 24.74
N SER A 386 -12.77 -31.06 25.16
CA SER A 386 -12.58 -32.22 26.02
C SER A 386 -11.81 -33.32 25.28
N THR A 387 -11.17 -34.23 26.01
CA THR A 387 -10.49 -35.39 25.41
C THR A 387 -11.44 -36.22 24.52
N GLU A 388 -12.73 -36.25 24.88
CA GLU A 388 -13.81 -36.92 24.14
C GLU A 388 -14.17 -36.16 22.86
N GLU A 389 -14.30 -34.82 22.92
CA GLU A 389 -14.53 -33.98 21.73
C GLU A 389 -13.34 -34.05 20.76
N VAL A 390 -12.11 -34.07 21.28
CA VAL A 390 -10.88 -34.27 20.51
C VAL A 390 -10.89 -35.63 19.80
N GLN A 391 -11.13 -36.71 20.54
CA GLN A 391 -11.13 -38.06 19.95
C GLN A 391 -12.26 -38.23 18.93
N SER A 392 -13.43 -37.63 19.19
CA SER A 392 -14.56 -37.60 18.25
C SER A 392 -14.22 -36.82 16.97
N LEU A 393 -13.46 -35.72 17.08
CA LEU A 393 -13.04 -34.93 15.92
C LEU A 393 -12.03 -35.69 15.06
N ILE A 394 -11.03 -36.33 15.68
CA ILE A 394 -10.08 -37.21 14.99
C ILE A 394 -10.83 -38.30 14.22
N THR A 395 -11.67 -39.07 14.94
CA THR A 395 -12.46 -40.18 14.36
C THR A 395 -13.37 -39.71 13.22
N ALA A 396 -13.98 -38.52 13.33
CA ALA A 396 -14.83 -37.97 12.29
C ALA A 396 -14.04 -37.51 11.05
N VAL A 397 -12.85 -36.91 11.23
CA VAL A 397 -11.99 -36.51 10.09
C VAL A 397 -11.35 -37.72 9.41
N GLU A 398 -10.96 -38.75 10.16
CA GLU A 398 -10.50 -40.03 9.59
C GLU A 398 -11.60 -40.71 8.75
N LYS A 399 -12.85 -40.69 9.22
CA LYS A 399 -14.00 -41.31 8.55
C LYS A 399 -14.48 -40.54 7.31
N HIS A 400 -14.48 -39.21 7.35
CA HIS A 400 -15.12 -38.37 6.31
C HIS A 400 -14.14 -37.50 5.50
N GLY A 401 -12.86 -37.42 5.88
CA GLY A 401 -11.85 -36.56 5.25
C GLY A 401 -11.87 -35.10 5.72
N GLU A 402 -10.73 -34.41 5.61
CA GLU A 402 -10.60 -33.04 6.14
C GLU A 402 -11.29 -31.95 5.29
N ASP A 403 -11.63 -32.24 4.02
CA ASP A 403 -12.51 -31.38 3.22
C ASP A 403 -13.96 -31.37 3.77
N SER A 404 -14.35 -32.40 4.52
CA SER A 404 -15.70 -32.60 5.07
C SER A 404 -15.91 -31.93 6.44
N LEU A 405 -14.98 -31.10 6.92
CA LEU A 405 -15.12 -30.36 8.19
C LEU A 405 -16.46 -29.59 8.36
N PRO A 406 -17.10 -29.02 7.32
CA PRO A 406 -18.46 -28.44 7.43
C PRO A 406 -19.55 -29.47 7.77
N GLN A 407 -19.46 -30.68 7.22
CA GLN A 407 -20.36 -31.78 7.51
C GLN A 407 -20.10 -32.33 8.92
N ILE A 408 -18.83 -32.56 9.26
CA ILE A 408 -18.40 -33.01 10.61
C ILE A 408 -18.87 -32.04 11.69
N GLN A 409 -18.76 -30.73 11.48
CA GLN A 409 -19.29 -29.74 12.41
C GLN A 409 -20.83 -29.86 12.54
N THR A 410 -21.55 -29.99 11.44
CA THR A 410 -23.02 -30.07 11.45
C THR A 410 -23.53 -31.37 12.11
N GLU A 411 -22.87 -32.49 11.87
CA GLU A 411 -23.30 -33.82 12.35
C GLU A 411 -22.80 -34.17 13.75
N SER A 412 -21.56 -33.80 14.11
CA SER A 412 -20.91 -34.22 15.35
C SER A 412 -20.69 -33.09 16.36
N PHE A 413 -20.69 -31.82 15.91
CA PHE A 413 -20.39 -30.66 16.78
C PHE A 413 -21.35 -29.47 16.52
N PRO A 414 -22.68 -29.64 16.61
CA PRO A 414 -23.63 -28.56 16.32
C PRO A 414 -23.46 -27.33 17.23
N GLU A 415 -22.98 -27.54 18.47
CA GLU A 415 -22.67 -26.48 19.45
C GLU A 415 -21.30 -25.78 19.23
N ARG A 416 -20.49 -26.21 18.25
CA ARG A 416 -19.22 -25.59 17.88
C ARG A 416 -19.37 -24.88 16.54
N THR A 417 -18.74 -23.72 16.35
CA THR A 417 -18.72 -23.12 15.00
C THR A 417 -17.70 -23.82 14.12
N LEU A 418 -17.91 -23.81 12.79
CA LEU A 418 -16.96 -24.35 11.82
C LEU A 418 -15.54 -23.79 11.98
N GLU A 419 -15.38 -22.55 12.47
CA GLU A 419 -14.06 -21.97 12.70
C GLU A 419 -13.39 -22.53 13.97
N ASP A 420 -14.16 -22.86 15.02
CA ASP A 420 -13.65 -23.55 16.22
C ASP A 420 -13.15 -24.96 15.86
N VAL A 421 -13.93 -25.69 15.05
CA VAL A 421 -13.59 -27.04 14.57
C VAL A 421 -12.34 -27.01 13.68
N LYS A 422 -12.24 -26.04 12.76
CA LYS A 422 -11.02 -25.84 11.94
C LYS A 422 -9.81 -25.47 12.78
N THR A 423 -9.97 -24.57 13.76
CA THR A 423 -8.85 -24.14 14.62
C THR A 423 -8.33 -25.33 15.43
N ALA A 424 -9.23 -26.12 16.03
CA ALA A 424 -8.89 -27.35 16.72
C ALA A 424 -8.17 -28.35 15.81
N TRP A 425 -8.66 -28.58 14.59
CA TRP A 425 -8.01 -29.49 13.64
C TRP A 425 -6.65 -28.97 13.15
N PHE A 426 -6.59 -27.80 12.52
CA PHE A 426 -5.40 -27.33 11.80
C PHE A 426 -4.33 -26.69 12.70
N GLU A 427 -4.70 -26.01 13.78
CA GLU A 427 -3.73 -25.39 14.70
C GLU A 427 -3.44 -26.29 15.91
N GLY A 428 -4.38 -27.13 16.32
CA GLY A 428 -4.26 -28.06 17.45
C GLY A 428 -3.76 -29.44 17.06
N LEU A 429 -4.61 -30.24 16.39
CA LEU A 429 -4.46 -31.70 16.31
C LEU A 429 -3.60 -32.18 15.14
N LYS A 430 -3.80 -31.67 13.93
CA LYS A 430 -3.04 -32.05 12.73
C LYS A 430 -1.51 -31.86 12.89
N PRO A 431 -1.00 -30.82 13.58
CA PRO A 431 0.43 -30.71 13.89
C PRO A 431 0.94 -31.77 14.88
N GLN A 432 0.09 -32.29 15.77
CA GLN A 432 0.45 -33.30 16.78
C GLN A 432 0.39 -34.73 16.24
N LEU A 433 -0.57 -35.03 15.36
CA LEU A 433 -0.66 -36.31 14.64
C LEU A 433 0.53 -36.53 13.68
N GLY A 434 1.25 -35.45 13.35
CA GLY A 434 2.53 -35.49 12.66
C GLY A 434 2.43 -35.63 11.15
N VAL A 435 3.54 -35.32 10.48
CA VAL A 435 3.71 -35.67 9.07
C VAL A 435 4.05 -37.16 9.01
N PHE A 436 3.04 -38.00 8.86
CA PHE A 436 3.27 -39.30 8.24
C PHE A 436 3.92 -39.05 6.88
N PRO A 437 5.06 -39.69 6.56
CA PRO A 437 5.61 -39.61 5.22
C PRO A 437 4.55 -40.13 4.26
N VAL A 438 4.25 -39.37 3.20
CA VAL A 438 3.38 -39.85 2.13
C VAL A 438 4.08 -41.05 1.52
N GLY A 439 3.58 -42.25 1.82
CA GLY A 439 4.16 -43.50 1.32
C GLY A 439 4.19 -43.48 -0.20
N ASP A 440 5.34 -43.86 -0.77
CA ASP A 440 5.50 -43.84 -2.23
C ASP A 440 4.40 -44.67 -2.91
N PRO A 441 3.76 -44.14 -3.96
CA PRO A 441 2.68 -44.86 -4.65
C PRO A 441 3.17 -46.08 -5.44
N GLU A 442 4.48 -46.31 -5.54
CA GLU A 442 5.12 -47.46 -6.20
C GLU A 442 5.13 -48.73 -5.31
N ALA A 443 3.94 -49.11 -4.82
CA ALA A 443 3.73 -50.32 -4.04
C ALA A 443 2.46 -51.09 -4.47
N LYS A 444 2.31 -51.31 -5.78
CA LYS A 444 1.34 -52.26 -6.35
C LYS A 444 1.99 -53.08 -7.47
N GLY A 445 2.22 -54.36 -7.17
CA GLY A 445 2.26 -55.43 -8.18
C GLY A 445 0.86 -56.00 -8.42
#